data_AF-A0A3Q9GH05-F1
#
_entry.id   AF-A0A3Q9GH05-F1
#
_cell.length_a   1.000
_cell.length_b   1.000
_cell.length_c   1.000
_cell.angle_alpha   90.00
_cell.angle_beta   90.00
_cell.angle_gamma   90.00
#
_symmetry.space_group_name_H-M   'P 1'
#
loop_
_entity.id
_entity.type
_entity.pdbx_description
1 polymer ?
#
loop_
_entity_poly.entity_id
_entity_poly.type
_entity_poly.pdbx_seq_one_letter_code
_entity_poly.pdbx_strand_id
1 'polypeptide(L)'
;MERKHASGKFPPTFVYVMLVVWVVLIIATGFVFDVKTAAYALSVSLIAVAAARVILPDGAVPRVRSKTHDAIILCSGAIAVFLLAGWGNTPPV
;
A
#
# COMPACT_ATOMS: atom_id res chain seq x y z
N MET A 1 -16.33 3.98 37.28
CA MET A 1 -15.14 3.72 36.43
C MET A 1 -15.59 3.75 34.98
N GLU A 2 -15.61 4.95 34.37
CA GLU A 2 -15.89 5.08 32.93
C GLU A 2 -14.75 4.46 32.14
N ARG A 3 -15.07 3.50 31.27
CA ARG A 3 -14.11 3.01 30.27
C ARG A 3 -13.92 4.13 29.26
N LYS A 4 -12.85 4.92 29.38
CA LYS A 4 -12.35 5.75 28.29
C LYS A 4 -12.11 4.84 27.08
N HIS A 5 -13.01 4.90 26.10
CA HIS A 5 -12.76 4.29 24.80
C HIS A 5 -11.44 4.85 24.27
N ALA A 6 -10.48 3.96 24.02
CA ALA A 6 -9.23 4.31 23.35
C ALA A 6 -9.54 4.72 21.91
N SER A 7 -9.88 5.99 21.71
CA SER A 7 -10.35 6.57 20.45
C SER A 7 -9.29 6.61 19.32
N GLY A 8 -8.05 6.16 19.58
CA GLY A 8 -6.93 6.20 18.63
C GLY A 8 -6.46 4.84 18.11
N LYS A 9 -7.21 3.74 18.32
CA LYS A 9 -6.71 2.39 17.98
C LYS A 9 -6.83 2.01 16.51
N PHE A 10 -7.77 2.63 15.78
CA PHE A 10 -8.10 2.26 14.41
C PHE A 10 -8.10 3.49 13.49
N PRO A 11 -7.60 3.34 12.24
CA PRO A 11 -7.71 4.39 11.26
C PRO A 11 -9.15 4.78 10.96
N PRO A 12 -9.39 6.07 10.67
CA PRO A 12 -10.68 6.51 10.19
C PRO A 12 -11.13 5.72 8.95
N THR A 13 -12.43 5.45 8.84
CA THR A 13 -13.02 4.68 7.73
C THR A 13 -12.61 5.22 6.34
N PHE A 14 -12.49 6.54 6.21
CA PHE A 14 -12.11 7.16 4.93
C PHE A 14 -10.73 6.70 4.45
N VAL A 15 -9.80 6.32 5.34
CA VAL A 15 -8.47 5.83 4.95
C VAL A 15 -8.60 4.51 4.20
N TYR A 16 -9.51 3.63 4.62
CA TYR A 16 -9.79 2.38 3.91
C TYR A 16 -10.43 2.63 2.55
N VAL A 17 -11.39 3.56 2.47
CA VAL A 17 -12.00 3.98 1.19
C VAL A 17 -10.93 4.51 0.24
N MET A 18 -10.04 5.36 0.74
CA MET A 18 -8.94 5.92 -0.04
C MET A 18 -7.98 4.85 -0.57
N LEU A 19 -7.66 3.83 0.24
CA LEU A 19 -6.85 2.69 -0.19
C LEU A 19 -7.54 1.87 -1.28
N VAL A 20 -8.85 1.62 -1.17
CA VAL A 20 -9.63 0.92 -2.20
C VAL A 20 -9.63 1.72 -3.50
N VAL A 21 -9.93 3.01 -3.43
CA VAL A 21 -9.89 3.91 -4.60
C VAL A 21 -8.51 3.91 -5.23
N TRP A 22 -7.44 3.95 -4.43
CA TRP A 22 -6.06 3.89 -4.93
C TRP A 22 -5.78 2.58 -5.69
N VAL A 23 -6.22 1.44 -5.18
CA VAL A 23 -6.08 0.15 -5.88
C VAL A 23 -6.82 0.18 -7.22
N VAL A 24 -8.04 0.74 -7.27
CA VAL A 24 -8.79 0.90 -8.52
C VAL A 24 -8.03 1.77 -9.52
N LEU A 25 -7.38 2.85 -9.06
CA LEU A 25 -6.55 3.71 -9.93
C LEU A 25 -5.31 2.99 -10.47
N ILE A 26 -4.65 2.16 -9.66
CA ILE A 26 -3.54 1.32 -10.12
C ILE A 26 -4.02 0.33 -11.20
N ILE A 27 -5.17 -0.31 -10.99
CA ILE A 27 -5.75 -1.23 -11.98
C ILE A 27 -6.09 -0.47 -13.27
N ALA A 28 -6.75 0.68 -13.19
CA ALA A 28 -7.08 1.51 -14.34
C ALA A 28 -5.82 1.94 -15.11
N THR A 29 -4.74 2.27 -14.41
CA THR A 29 -3.44 2.59 -15.03
C THR A 29 -2.94 1.45 -15.91
N GLY A 30 -3.16 0.20 -15.50
CA GLY A 30 -2.77 -0.99 -16.27
C GLY A 30 -3.53 -1.16 -17.59
N PHE A 31 -4.79 -0.71 -17.63
CA PHE A 31 -5.62 -0.72 -18.83
C PHE A 31 -5.39 0.49 -19.74
N VAL A 32 -5.11 1.66 -19.16
CA VAL A 32 -4.93 2.91 -19.91
C VAL A 32 -3.53 3.02 -20.53
N PHE A 33 -2.51 2.58 -19.79
CA PHE A 33 -1.11 2.69 -20.22
C PHE A 33 -0.56 1.31 -20.54
N ASP A 34 -0.16 0.56 -19.51
CA ASP A 34 0.36 -0.79 -19.62
C ASP A 34 0.61 -1.40 -18.23
N VAL A 35 0.80 -2.72 -18.18
CA VAL A 35 0.97 -3.48 -16.94
C VAL A 35 2.27 -3.10 -16.24
N LYS A 36 3.35 -2.83 -16.97
CA LYS A 36 4.64 -2.43 -16.39
C LYS A 36 4.54 -1.08 -15.67
N THR A 37 3.89 -0.08 -16.26
CA THR A 37 3.66 1.22 -15.63
C THR A 37 2.82 1.08 -14.36
N ALA A 38 1.74 0.29 -14.39
CA ALA A 38 0.91 0.04 -13.22
C ALA A 38 1.66 -0.68 -12.09
N ALA A 39 2.50 -1.66 -12.43
CA ALA A 39 3.31 -2.39 -11.46
C ALA A 39 4.36 -1.49 -10.79
N TYR A 40 5.03 -0.60 -11.55
CA TYR A 40 5.93 0.38 -10.93
C TYR A 40 5.20 1.36 -10.02
N ALA A 41 4.04 1.88 -10.44
CA ALA A 41 3.23 2.75 -9.60
C ALA A 41 2.80 2.06 -8.29
N LEU A 42 2.40 0.79 -8.37
CA LEU A 42 2.09 -0.02 -7.19
C LEU A 42 3.30 -0.19 -6.28
N SER A 43 4.47 -0.52 -6.83
CA SER A 43 5.71 -0.66 -6.07
C SER A 43 6.05 0.61 -5.29
N VAL A 44 6.03 1.77 -5.95
CA VAL A 44 6.29 3.06 -5.29
C VAL A 44 5.26 3.33 -4.20
N SER A 45 4.00 3.00 -4.45
CA SER A 45 2.92 3.15 -3.46
C SER A 45 3.15 2.32 -2.21
N LEU A 46 3.64 1.08 -2.34
CA LEU A 46 3.94 0.22 -1.21
C LEU A 46 5.06 0.82 -0.32
N ILE A 47 6.09 1.41 -0.93
CA ILE A 47 7.13 2.14 -0.19
C ILE A 47 6.55 3.37 0.51
N ALA A 48 5.69 4.14 -0.16
CA ALA A 48 5.05 5.30 0.44
C ALA A 48 4.19 4.91 1.66
N VAL A 49 3.42 3.83 1.58
CA VAL A 49 2.63 3.31 2.71
C VAL A 49 3.54 2.79 3.82
N ALA A 50 4.67 2.14 3.49
CA ALA A 50 5.64 1.68 4.48
C ALA A 50 6.25 2.86 5.26
N ALA A 51 6.67 3.90 4.55
CA ALA A 51 7.18 5.13 5.15
C ALA A 51 6.11 5.81 6.02
N ALA A 52 4.88 5.94 5.51
CA ALA A 52 3.76 6.51 6.26
C ALA A 52 3.48 5.72 7.56
N ARG A 53 3.55 4.38 7.53
CA ARG A 53 3.37 3.55 8.74
C ARG A 53 4.43 3.78 9.80
N VAL A 54 5.67 4.06 9.40
CA VAL A 54 6.79 4.30 10.33
C VAL A 54 6.74 5.71 10.90
N ILE A 55 6.42 6.71 10.08
CA ILE A 55 6.50 8.13 10.43
C ILE A 55 5.24 8.60 11.17
N LEU A 56 4.05 8.14 10.76
CA LEU A 56 2.79 8.65 11.28
C LEU A 56 2.44 8.05 12.66
N PRO A 57 1.65 8.77 13.47
CA PRO A 57 1.20 8.28 14.77
C PRO A 57 0.35 7.00 14.64
N ASP A 58 0.28 6.28 15.75
CA ASP A 58 -0.54 5.07 15.86
C ASP A 58 -2.00 5.38 15.52
N GLY A 59 -2.60 4.53 14.67
CA GLY A 59 -3.97 4.71 14.20
C GLY A 59 -4.09 5.57 12.94
N ALA A 60 -3.04 6.22 12.42
CA ALA A 60 -3.15 6.98 11.17
C ALA A 60 -3.24 6.08 9.92
N VAL A 61 -2.53 4.95 9.92
CA VAL A 61 -2.46 4.00 8.80
C VAL A 61 -2.84 2.60 9.28
N PRO A 62 -3.62 1.82 8.49
CA PRO A 62 -3.98 0.46 8.87
C PRO A 62 -2.76 -0.40 9.18
N ARG A 63 -2.81 -1.14 10.29
CA ARG A 63 -1.79 -2.09 10.74
C ARG A 63 -2.43 -3.37 11.23
N VAL A 64 -1.72 -4.49 11.11
CA VAL A 64 -2.17 -5.80 11.61
C VAL A 64 -1.40 -6.22 12.85
N ARG A 65 -0.08 -6.03 12.86
CA ARG A 65 0.79 -6.45 13.97
C ARG A 65 1.65 -5.31 14.51
N SER A 66 2.84 -5.11 13.96
CA SER A 66 3.77 -4.05 14.38
C SER A 66 4.16 -3.16 13.20
N LYS A 67 4.45 -1.88 13.47
CA LYS A 67 4.83 -0.90 12.44
C LYS A 67 6.01 -1.38 11.60
N THR A 68 7.05 -1.85 12.27
CA THR A 68 8.28 -2.32 11.61
C THR A 68 8.04 -3.58 10.79
N HIS A 69 7.30 -4.55 11.32
CA HIS A 69 7.05 -5.80 10.61
C HIS A 69 6.18 -5.58 9.36
N ASP A 70 5.12 -4.79 9.50
CA ASP A 70 4.25 -4.43 8.38
C ASP A 70 5.00 -3.59 7.33
N ALA A 71 5.93 -2.71 7.75
CA ALA A 71 6.78 -1.94 6.83
C ALA A 71 7.78 -2.82 6.09
N ILE A 72 8.41 -3.79 6.76
CA ILE A 72 9.32 -4.76 6.11
C ILE A 72 8.56 -5.54 5.02
N ILE A 73 7.37 -6.05 5.33
CA ILE A 73 6.55 -6.79 4.37
C ILE A 73 6.20 -5.91 3.16
N LEU A 74 5.79 -4.66 3.39
CA LEU A 74 5.51 -3.72 2.30
C LEU A 74 6.74 -3.43 1.45
N CYS A 75 7.91 -3.23 2.06
CA CYS A 75 9.16 -3.03 1.34
C CYS A 75 9.57 -4.26 0.53
N SER A 76 9.46 -5.46 1.10
CA SER A 76 9.73 -6.71 0.39
C SER A 76 8.77 -6.90 -0.78
N GLY A 77 7.48 -6.61 -0.59
CA GLY A 77 6.47 -6.63 -1.65
C GLY A 77 6.77 -5.60 -2.74
N ALA A 78 7.18 -4.39 -2.38
CA ALA A 78 7.57 -3.36 -3.33
C ALA A 78 8.74 -3.82 -4.21
N ILE A 79 9.80 -4.36 -3.59
CA ILE A 79 10.96 -4.89 -4.33
C ILE A 79 10.53 -6.01 -5.28
N ALA A 80 9.73 -6.97 -4.80
CA ALA A 80 9.24 -8.06 -5.64
C ALA A 80 8.44 -7.54 -6.84
N VAL A 81 7.49 -6.63 -6.61
CA VAL A 81 6.67 -6.02 -7.68
C VAL A 81 7.54 -5.21 -8.64
N PHE A 82 8.51 -4.44 -8.14
CA PHE A 82 9.43 -3.67 -8.97
C PHE A 82 10.24 -4.55 -9.93
N LEU A 83 10.79 -5.65 -9.43
CA LEU A 83 11.56 -6.60 -10.23
C LEU A 83 10.67 -7.31 -11.25
N LEU A 84 9.45 -7.69 -10.85
CA LEU A 84 8.46 -8.30 -11.74
C LEU A 84 7.94 -7.33 -12.82
N ALA A 85 7.85 -6.03 -12.53
CA ALA A 85 7.39 -5.01 -13.47
C ALA A 85 8.23 -4.98 -14.76
N GLY A 86 9.53 -5.31 -14.67
CA GLY A 86 10.41 -5.43 -15.85
C GLY A 86 9.90 -6.41 -16.92
N TRP A 87 9.11 -7.39 -16.50
CA TRP A 87 8.52 -8.44 -17.34
C TRP A 87 7.06 -8.16 -17.72
N GLY A 88 6.45 -7.07 -17.22
CA GLY A 88 5.01 -6.83 -17.30
C GLY A 88 4.45 -6.75 -18.73
N ASN A 89 5.28 -6.39 -19.71
CA ASN A 89 4.88 -6.30 -21.12
C ASN A 89 5.69 -7.27 -21.99
N THR A 90 6.12 -8.41 -21.43
CA THR A 90 6.82 -9.43 -22.21
C THR A 90 5.88 -9.95 -23.29
N PRO A 91 6.22 -9.85 -24.60
CA PRO A 91 5.34 -10.29 -25.65
C PRO A 91 5.09 -11.80 -25.53
N PRO A 92 3.87 -12.28 -25.88
CA PRO A 92 3.63 -13.71 -25.97
C PRO A 92 4.57 -14.29 -27.03
N VAL A 93 5.26 -15.38 -26.66
CA VAL A 93 6.10 -16.16 -27.56
C VAL A 93 5.27 -16.98 -28.53
#